data_AF-A0A8T7HDN1-F1
#
_entry.id   AF-A0A8T7HDN1-F1
#
_cell.length_a   1.000
_cell.length_b   1.000
_cell.length_c   1.000
_cell.angle_alpha   90.00
_cell.angle_beta   90.00
_cell.angle_gamma   90.00
#
_symmetry.space_group_name_H-M   'P 1'
#
loop_
_entity.id
_entity.type
_entity.pdbx_description
1 polymer ?
#
loop_
_entity_poly.entity_id
_entity_poly.type
_entity_poly.pdbx_seq_one_letter_code
_entity_poly.pdbx_strand_id
1 'polypeptide(L)' 'MTLNKLESDSESFGGVVYECVRCATLVTNEDLAALPEIKCICGYRILKKRRPSIVKQVKSI' A
#
# COMPACT_ATOMS: atom_id res chain seq x y z
N MET A 1 -8.09 26.67 -18.97
CA MET A 1 -8.77 25.56 -18.28
C MET A 1 -7.93 24.30 -18.41
N THR A 2 -7.13 23.99 -17.41
CA THR A 2 -6.90 22.62 -16.88
C THR A 2 -5.99 22.76 -15.66
N LEU A 3 -6.54 22.36 -14.53
CA LEU A 3 -5.88 22.24 -13.23
C LEU A 3 -4.88 21.10 -13.31
N ASN A 4 -3.62 21.32 -12.94
CA ASN A 4 -2.80 20.24 -12.40
C ASN A 4 -2.51 20.53 -10.94
N LYS A 5 -3.26 19.74 -10.17
CA LYS A 5 -3.23 19.44 -8.75
C LYS A 5 -1.79 19.51 -8.17
N LEU A 6 -1.63 20.34 -7.14
CA LEU A 6 -0.59 20.16 -6.13
C LEU A 6 -0.77 18.76 -5.53
N GLU A 7 0.15 17.84 -5.80
CA GLU A 7 0.33 16.67 -4.94
C GLU A 7 1.43 17.03 -3.96
N SER A 8 0.98 17.33 -2.75
CA SER A 8 1.79 17.64 -1.59
C SER A 8 2.71 16.47 -1.26
N ASP A 9 4.01 16.70 -1.41
CA ASP A 9 5.08 15.95 -0.75
C ASP A 9 4.98 16.18 0.77
N SER A 10 3.95 15.60 1.37
CA SER A 10 3.90 15.45 2.82
C SER A 10 4.72 14.21 3.17
N GLU A 11 5.78 14.42 3.94
CA GLU A 11 6.56 13.40 4.65
C GLU A 11 5.67 12.70 5.70
N SER A 12 4.65 12.01 5.21
CA SER A 12 3.88 11.02 5.94
C SER A 12 4.26 9.67 5.35
N PHE A 13 4.26 8.60 6.14
CA PHE A 13 4.31 7.23 5.64
C PHE A 13 2.99 6.90 4.90
N GLY A 14 2.65 7.71 3.91
CA GLY A 14 1.35 7.82 3.28
C GLY A 14 1.00 6.55 2.54
N GLY A 15 -0.06 5.89 3.01
CA GLY A 15 -0.73 4.81 2.30
C GLY A 15 0.14 3.58 2.07
N VAL A 16 0.65 2.95 3.13
CA VAL A 16 1.19 1.59 2.98
C VAL A 16 0.06 0.65 2.54
N VAL A 17 0.07 0.32 1.25
CA VAL A 17 -0.88 -0.63 0.65
C VAL A 17 -0.31 -2.04 0.76
N TYR A 18 -1.14 -2.95 1.25
CA TYR A 18 -0.87 -4.37 1.31
C TYR A 18 -1.64 -5.10 0.21
N GLU A 19 -1.11 -6.23 -0.22
CA GLU A 19 -1.69 -7.09 -1.24
C GLU A 19 -1.88 -8.50 -0.66
N CYS A 20 -3.08 -9.05 -0.78
CA CYS A 20 -3.33 -10.43 -0.36
C CYS A 20 -2.74 -11.43 -1.35
N VAL A 21 -2.00 -12.43 -0.86
CA VAL A 21 -1.35 -13.45 -1.70
C VAL A 21 -2.35 -14.36 -2.43
N ARG A 22 -3.59 -14.49 -1.94
CA ARG A 22 -4.61 -15.37 -2.56
C ARG A 22 -5.55 -14.65 -3.52
N CYS A 23 -6.11 -13.51 -3.14
CA CYS A 23 -7.10 -12.79 -3.95
C CYS A 23 -6.55 -11.52 -4.62
N ALA A 24 -5.27 -11.19 -4.41
CA ALA A 24 -4.60 -10.01 -4.96
C ALA A 24 -5.30 -8.67 -4.64
N THR A 25 -6.20 -8.65 -3.67
CA THR A 25 -6.91 -7.44 -3.26
C THR A 25 -5.95 -6.49 -2.55
N LEU A 26 -6.00 -5.22 -2.95
CA LEU A 26 -5.28 -4.14 -2.30
C LEU A 26 -6.03 -3.71 -1.04
N VAL A 27 -5.33 -3.66 0.08
CA VAL A 27 -5.90 -3.34 1.39
C VAL A 27 -5.03 -2.26 2.05
N THR A 28 -5.64 -1.22 2.61
CA THR A 28 -4.92 -0.13 3.28
C THR A 28 -4.74 -0.42 4.76
N ASN A 29 -3.73 0.17 5.40
CA ASN A 29 -3.48 -0.05 6.82
C ASN A 29 -4.69 0.30 7.72
N GLU A 30 -5.50 1.28 7.30
CA GLU A 30 -6.73 1.70 7.98
C GLU A 30 -7.78 0.57 8.01
N ASP A 31 -7.96 -0.13 6.89
CA ASP A 31 -8.88 -1.27 6.79
C ASP A 31 -8.43 -2.45 7.68
N LEU A 32 -7.11 -2.65 7.81
CA LEU A 32 -6.53 -3.69 8.67
C LEU A 32 -6.66 -3.33 10.16
N ALA A 33 -6.62 -2.04 10.51
CA ALA A 33 -6.74 -1.56 11.89
C ALA A 33 -8.20 -1.55 12.38
N ALA A 34 -9.17 -1.41 11.47
CA ALA A 34 -10.59 -1.49 11.78
C ALA A 34 -11.05 -2.90 12.19
N LEU A 35 -10.34 -3.93 11.73
CA LEU A 35 -10.60 -5.32 12.07
C LEU A 35 -9.73 -5.73 13.27
N PRO A 36 -10.28 -6.48 14.26
CA PRO A 36 -9.52 -6.91 15.44
C PRO A 36 -8.42 -7.93 15.13
N GLU A 37 -8.41 -8.51 13.93
CA GLU A 37 -7.38 -9.42 13.44
C GLU A 37 -6.88 -8.99 12.06
N ILE A 38 -5.57 -9.18 11.82
CA ILE A 38 -4.91 -8.91 10.54
C ILE A 38 -5.33 -9.95 9.49
N LYS A 39 -6.45 -9.70 8.81
CA LYS A 39 -7.03 -10.61 7.81
C LYS A 39 -7.46 -9.83 6.58
N CYS A 40 -7.36 -10.48 5.43
CA CYS A 40 -8.05 -10.03 4.24
C CYS A 40 -9.54 -10.44 4.30
N ILE A 41 -10.40 -9.75 3.54
CA ILE A 41 -11.83 -10.09 3.39
C ILE A 41 -12.08 -11.54 2.96
N CYS A 42 -11.08 -12.19 2.34
CA CYS A 42 -11.12 -13.60 1.94
C CYS A 42 -10.78 -14.59 3.07
N GLY A 43 -10.46 -14.12 4.27
CA GLY A 43 -10.06 -14.93 5.44
C GLY A 43 -8.57 -15.31 5.47
N TYR A 44 -7.80 -14.99 4.43
CA TYR A 44 -6.36 -15.26 4.38
C TYR A 44 -5.56 -14.23 5.19
N ARG A 45 -4.50 -14.69 5.87
CA ARG A 45 -3.68 -13.89 6.80
C ARG A 45 -2.36 -13.36 6.23
N ILE A 46 -1.99 -13.82 5.03
CA ILE A 46 -0.71 -13.45 4.42
C ILE A 46 -0.93 -12.25 3.49
N LEU A 47 -0.38 -11.12 3.90
CA LEU A 47 -0.41 -9.84 3.19
C LEU A 47 1.02 -9.41 2.84
N LYS A 48 1.27 -9.11 1.57
CA LYS A 48 2.56 -8.62 1.07
C LYS A 48 2.51 -7.10 0.98
N LYS A 49 3.52 -6.40 1.52
CA LYS A 49 3.63 -4.95 1.35
C LYS A 49 3.95 -4.63 -0.11
N ARG A 50 3.15 -3.76 -0.74
CA ARG A 50 3.40 -3.35 -2.13
C ARG A 50 4.66 -2.49 -2.19
N ARG A 51 5.43 -2.63 -3.29
CA ARG A 51 6.57 -1.74 -3.54
C ARG A 51 6.06 -0.30 -3.63
N PRO A 52 6.65 0.65 -2.89
CA PRO A 52 6.28 2.06 -3.04
C PRO A 52 6.62 2.54 -4.46
N SER A 53 5.93 3.57 -4.92
CA SER A 53 6.13 4.18 -6.24
C SER A 53 7.51 4.83 -6.40
N ILE A 54 8.20 5.12 -5.28
CA ILE A 54 9.56 5.67 -5.32
C ILE A 54 10.53 4.69 -5.99
N VAL A 55 11.16 5.16 -7.06
CA VAL A 55 12.16 4.41 -7.80
C VAL A 55 13.42 4.28 -6.94
N LYS A 56 13.89 3.04 -6.76
CA LYS A 56 15.16 2.76 -6.08
C LYS A 56 16.23 2.51 -7.14
N GLN A 57 17.28 3.32 -7.14
CA GLN A 57 18.46 3.11 -7.98
C GLN A 57 19.32 2.01 -7.37
N VAL A 58 19.70 1.02 -8.17
CA VAL A 58 20.59 -0.08 -7.78
C VAL A 58 21.81 -0.01 -8.69
N LYS A 59 23.01 0.06 -8.10
CA LYS A 59 24.27 0.03 -8.87
C LYS A 59 24.48 -1.38 -9.44
N SER A 60 24.87 -1.48 -10.70
CA SER A 60 25.36 -2.74 -11.27
C SER A 60 26.76 -3.04 -10.72
N ILE A 61 27.06 -4.32 -10.52
CA ILE A 61 28.44 -4.81 -10.36
C ILE A 61 29.22 -4.59 -11.66
#